data_AF-A0AAD9N219-F1
#
_entry.id   AF-A0AAD9N219-F1
#
_cell.length_a   1.000
_cell.length_b   1.000
_cell.length_c   1.000
_cell.angle_alpha   90.00
_cell.angle_beta   90.00
_cell.angle_gamma   90.00
#
_symmetry.space_group_name_H-M   'P 1'
#
loop_
_entity.id
_entity.type
_entity.pdbx_description
1 polymer ?
#
loop_
_entity_poly.entity_id
_entity_poly.type
_entity_poly.pdbx_seq_one_letter_code
_entity_poly.pdbx_strand_id
1 'polypeptide(L)'
;MPDVKTVAVVGAGAGGLTAVKCCLDEGLRPTCFERSSELGGIWYYTANPLQEGRVCVASTTTSNISKELVAFSDFPMPKEYSNFMHHR
;
A
#
# COMPACT_ATOMS: atom_id res chain seq x y z
N MET A 1 23.13 -5.25 -22.97
CA MET A 1 22.55 -4.45 -21.88
C MET A 1 23.02 -5.05 -20.57
N PRO A 2 23.38 -4.25 -19.56
CA PRO A 2 23.77 -4.81 -18.25
C PRO A 2 22.66 -5.70 -17.70
N ASP A 3 23.04 -6.74 -16.96
CA ASP A 3 22.10 -7.70 -16.37
C ASP A 3 21.25 -6.98 -15.31
N VAL A 4 19.94 -6.90 -15.56
CA VAL A 4 19.00 -6.19 -14.67
C VAL A 4 18.61 -7.10 -13.52
N LYS A 5 18.93 -6.70 -12.29
CA LYS A 5 18.56 -7.48 -11.09
C LYS A 5 17.04 -7.56 -10.94
N THR A 6 16.56 -8.78 -10.70
CA THR A 6 15.15 -9.05 -10.38
C THR A 6 14.91 -8.99 -8.88
N VAL A 7 13.79 -8.40 -8.47
CA VAL A 7 13.43 -8.26 -7.05
C VAL A 7 12.06 -8.89 -6.80
N ALA A 8 11.96 -9.77 -5.81
CA ALA A 8 10.67 -10.28 -5.35
C ALA A 8 10.16 -9.38 -4.21
N VAL A 9 8.96 -8.83 -4.37
CA VAL A 9 8.26 -8.05 -3.34
C VAL A 9 7.09 -8.90 -2.83
N VAL A 10 7.00 -9.14 -1.52
CA VAL A 10 5.94 -9.94 -0.91
C VAL A 10 4.96 -9.03 -0.17
N GLY A 11 3.71 -9.02 -0.64
CA GLY A 11 2.63 -8.16 -0.16
C GLY A 11 2.52 -6.86 -0.96
N ALA A 12 1.28 -6.41 -1.19
CA ALA A 12 0.93 -5.19 -1.92
C ALA A 12 0.12 -4.19 -1.07
N GLY A 13 0.46 -4.11 0.22
CA GLY A 13 0.11 -2.96 1.06
C GLY A 13 0.98 -1.74 0.76
N ALA A 14 0.84 -0.67 1.57
CA ALA A 14 1.59 0.57 1.36
C ALA A 14 3.11 0.36 1.19
N GLY A 15 3.74 -0.47 2.03
CA GLY A 15 5.16 -0.78 1.92
C GLY A 15 5.55 -1.61 0.69
N GLY A 16 4.66 -2.49 0.22
CA GLY A 16 4.90 -3.28 -0.99
C GLY A 16 4.81 -2.43 -2.25
N LEU A 17 3.81 -1.56 -2.33
CA LEU A 17 3.65 -0.62 -3.44
C LEU A 17 4.82 0.36 -3.52
N THR A 18 5.29 0.90 -2.39
CA THR A 18 6.48 1.76 -2.38
C THR A 18 7.75 0.99 -2.73
N ALA A 19 7.91 -0.26 -2.26
CA ALA A 19 9.05 -1.09 -2.66
C ALA A 19 9.09 -1.34 -4.17
N VAL A 20 7.95 -1.64 -4.79
CA VAL A 20 7.85 -1.77 -6.26
C VAL A 20 8.25 -0.47 -6.94
N LYS A 21 7.69 0.67 -6.52
CA LYS A 21 8.00 1.99 -7.07
C LYS A 21 9.49 2.32 -6.97
N CYS A 22 10.10 2.15 -5.79
CA CYS A 22 11.52 2.41 -5.59
C CYS A 22 12.41 1.45 -6.42
N CYS A 23 12.00 0.19 -6.59
CA CYS A 23 12.72 -0.73 -7.48
C CYS A 23 12.71 -0.24 -8.93
N LEU A 24 11.58 0.27 -9.41
CA LEU A 24 11.47 0.82 -10.76
C LEU A 24 12.31 2.09 -10.94
N ASP A 25 12.29 2.99 -9.95
CA ASP A 25 13.08 4.23 -9.96
C ASP A 25 14.59 3.94 -10.06
N GLU A 26 15.06 2.86 -9.41
CA GLU A 26 16.45 2.41 -9.43
C GLU A 26 16.80 1.50 -10.64
N GLY A 27 15.88 1.35 -11.60
CA GLY A 27 16.10 0.55 -12.82
C GLY A 27 16.14 -0.97 -12.58
N LEU A 28 15.57 -1.46 -11.48
CA LEU A 28 15.42 -2.88 -11.18
C LEU A 28 14.15 -3.45 -11.82
N ARG A 29 14.01 -4.78 -11.83
CA ARG A 29 12.82 -5.48 -12.33
C ARG A 29 12.06 -6.17 -11.19
N PRO A 30 11.11 -5.47 -10.52
CA PRO A 30 10.33 -6.05 -9.43
C PRO A 30 9.20 -6.95 -9.93
N THR A 31 8.93 -8.03 -9.20
CA THR A 31 7.69 -8.82 -9.27
C THR A 31 7.04 -8.80 -7.89
N CYS A 32 5.81 -8.30 -7.80
CA CYS A 32 5.05 -8.24 -6.56
C CYS A 32 4.08 -9.42 -6.45
N PHE A 33 4.14 -10.14 -5.33
CA PHE A 33 3.25 -11.24 -5.01
C PHE A 33 2.33 -10.82 -3.88
N GLU A 34 1.05 -10.67 -4.18
CA GLU A 34 -0.02 -10.45 -3.19
C GLU A 34 -0.92 -11.68 -3.17
N ARG A 35 -1.31 -12.09 -1.96
CA ARG A 35 -2.19 -13.23 -1.75
C ARG A 35 -3.65 -12.87 -2.00
N SER A 36 -4.03 -11.63 -1.69
CA SER A 36 -5.36 -11.05 -1.92
C SER A 36 -5.56 -10.70 -3.41
N SER A 37 -6.80 -10.64 -3.88
CA SER A 37 -7.13 -10.04 -5.19
C SER A 37 -7.01 -8.51 -5.18
N GLU A 38 -6.99 -7.93 -3.99
CA GLU A 38 -7.04 -6.48 -3.74
C GLU A 38 -5.73 -5.96 -3.17
N LEU A 39 -5.36 -4.74 -3.59
CA LEU A 39 -4.22 -3.98 -3.06
C LEU A 39 -4.60 -3.21 -1.79
N GLY A 40 -3.61 -2.65 -1.10
CA GLY A 40 -3.81 -1.75 0.05
C GLY A 40 -3.60 -2.40 1.41
N GLY A 41 -3.49 -3.74 1.44
CA GLY A 41 -3.17 -4.49 2.66
C GLY A 41 -4.18 -4.21 3.77
N ILE A 42 -3.69 -3.80 4.94
CA ILE A 42 -4.55 -3.57 6.12
C ILE A 42 -5.62 -2.50 5.90
N TRP A 43 -5.39 -1.54 4.99
CA TRP A 43 -6.32 -0.45 4.72
C TRP A 43 -7.46 -0.85 3.79
N TYR A 44 -7.34 -1.97 3.08
CA TYR A 44 -8.46 -2.56 2.36
C TYR A 44 -9.39 -3.27 3.36
N TYR A 45 -10.50 -2.62 3.68
CA TYR A 45 -11.51 -3.20 4.57
C TYR A 45 -12.33 -4.29 3.86
N THR A 46 -12.57 -5.39 4.57
CA THR A 46 -13.55 -6.42 4.21
C THR A 46 -14.38 -6.79 5.42
N ALA A 47 -15.63 -7.21 5.18
CA ALA A 47 -16.49 -7.75 6.22
C ALA A 47 -16.05 -9.15 6.67
N ASN A 48 -15.27 -9.89 5.86
CA ASN A 48 -14.90 -11.30 6.11
C ASN A 48 -13.37 -11.55 6.13
N PRO A 49 -12.57 -10.82 6.93
CA PRO A 49 -11.10 -10.87 6.85
C PRO A 49 -10.51 -12.25 7.13
N LEU A 50 -11.10 -13.01 8.07
CA LEU A 50 -10.63 -14.35 8.44
C LEU A 50 -10.81 -15.38 7.33
N GLN A 51 -11.90 -15.29 6.54
CA GLN A 51 -12.14 -16.19 5.41
C GLN A 51 -11.16 -15.94 4.26
N GLU A 52 -10.70 -14.70 4.12
CA GLU A 52 -9.73 -14.29 3.12
C GLU A 52 -8.27 -14.42 3.62
N GLY A 53 -8.09 -14.97 4.83
CA GLY A 53 -6.78 -15.16 5.48
C GLY A 53 -6.02 -13.87 5.76
N ARG A 54 -6.64 -12.70 5.62
CA ARG A 54 -5.98 -11.38 5.68
C ARG A 54 -6.34 -10.62 6.95
N VAL A 55 -5.48 -9.66 7.29
CA VAL A 55 -5.74 -8.69 8.36
C VAL A 55 -6.19 -7.39 7.70
N CYS A 56 -7.28 -6.80 8.21
CA CYS A 56 -7.71 -5.47 7.83
C CYS A 56 -8.09 -4.66 9.06
N VAL A 57 -8.24 -3.35 8.86
CA VAL A 57 -8.79 -2.42 9.86
C VAL A 57 -10.27 -2.69 10.15
N ALA A 58 -10.79 -2.09 11.21
CA ALA A 58 -12.22 -2.11 11.50
C ALA A 58 -12.99 -1.14 10.59
N SER A 59 -14.30 -1.34 10.48
CA SER A 59 -15.18 -0.52 9.62
C SER A 59 -15.29 0.95 10.04
N THR A 60 -14.86 1.28 11.26
CA THR A 60 -14.90 2.63 11.83
C THR A 60 -13.50 3.24 11.97
N THR A 61 -12.48 2.60 11.40
CA THR A 61 -11.10 3.06 11.56
C THR A 61 -10.86 4.35 10.78
N THR A 62 -10.31 5.33 11.48
CA THR A 62 -9.78 6.59 10.94
C THR A 62 -8.28 6.64 11.24
N SER A 63 -7.49 7.16 10.29
CA SER A 63 -6.06 7.40 10.50
C SER A 63 -5.85 8.27 11.72
N ASN A 64 -4.91 7.88 12.58
CA ASN A 64 -4.45 8.67 13.70
C ASN A 64 -3.31 9.64 13.31
N ILE A 65 -2.85 9.61 12.07
CA ILE A 65 -1.80 10.48 11.52
C ILE A 65 -2.40 11.39 10.45
N SER A 66 -2.03 12.67 10.47
CA SER A 66 -2.47 13.66 9.48
C SER A 66 -2.06 13.26 8.06
N LYS A 67 -2.91 13.56 7.07
CA LYS A 67 -2.65 13.34 5.64
C LYS A 67 -1.34 13.97 5.17
N GLU A 68 -0.97 15.12 5.75
CA GLU A 68 0.27 15.85 5.44
C GLU A 68 1.54 15.14 5.92
N LEU A 69 1.40 14.17 6.84
CA LEU A 69 2.51 13.42 7.40
C LEU A 69 2.59 11.98 6.89
N VAL A 70 1.49 11.44 6.35
CA VAL A 70 1.40 10.03 5.92
C VAL A 70 1.36 9.86 4.39
N ALA A 71 1.19 10.95 3.64
CA ALA A 71 1.27 10.91 2.18
C ALA A 71 2.66 10.43 1.71
N PHE A 72 2.71 9.79 0.54
CA PHE A 72 4.00 9.50 -0.09
C PHE A 72 4.65 10.81 -0.53
N SER A 73 5.97 10.86 -0.47
CA SER A 73 6.77 12.09 -0.64
C SER A 73 6.55 12.81 -1.97
N ASP A 74 6.22 12.06 -3.03
CA ASP A 74 5.97 12.53 -4.39
C ASP A 74 4.51 12.34 -4.85
N PHE A 75 3.62 11.93 -3.93
CA PHE A 75 2.21 11.74 -4.21
C PHE A 75 1.36 12.31 -3.06
N PRO A 76 1.23 13.65 -3.00
CA PRO A 76 0.49 14.31 -1.92
C PRO A 76 -0.99 13.94 -1.96
N MET A 77 -1.61 13.87 -0.78
CA MET A 77 -3.04 13.63 -0.66
C MET A 77 -3.86 14.83 -1.18
N PRO A 78 -5.06 14.62 -1.76
CA PRO A 78 -5.92 15.71 -2.21
C PRO A 78 -6.24 16.72 -1.10
N LYS A 79 -6.35 18.01 -1.46
CA LYS A 79 -6.55 19.09 -0.49
C LYS A 79 -7.90 18.99 0.22
N GLU A 80 -8.88 18.42 -0.46
CA GLU A 80 -10.28 18.29 -0.03
C GLU A 80 -10.45 17.17 1.01
N TYR A 81 -9.47 16.25 1.12
CA TYR A 81 -9.55 15.15 2.06
C TYR A 81 -9.41 15.64 3.50
N SER A 82 -10.07 14.97 4.45
CA SER A 82 -9.88 15.22 5.88
C SER A 82 -8.41 15.03 6.26
N ASN A 83 -7.91 15.85 7.20
CA ASN A 83 -6.57 15.64 7.77
C ASN A 83 -6.44 14.23 8.38
N PHE A 84 -7.50 13.73 9.00
CA PHE A 84 -7.56 12.35 9.51
C PHE A 84 -8.58 11.58 8.67
N MET A 85 -8.07 10.76 7.75
CA MET A 85 -8.89 10.08 6.74
C MET A 85 -9.53 8.81 7.31
N HIS A 86 -10.79 8.58 6.96
CA HIS A 86 -11.42 7.29 7.20
C HIS A 86 -10.76 6.22 6.31
N HIS A 87 -10.90 4.94 6.67
CA HIS A 87 -10.32 3.85 5.87
C HIS A 87 -10.94 3.66 4.46
N ARG A 88 -11.97 4.46 4.11
CA ARG A 88 -12.70 4.39 2.83
C ARG A 88 -12.45 5.66 2.05
#